data_AF-S4U244-F1
#
_entry.id   AF-S4U244-F1
#
_cell.length_a   1.000
_cell.length_b   1.000
_cell.length_c   1.000
_cell.angle_alpha   90.00
_cell.angle_beta   90.00
_cell.angle_gamma   90.00
#
_symmetry.space_group_name_H-M   'P 1'
#
loop_
_entity.id
_entity.type
_entity.pdbx_description
1 polymer ?
#
loop_
_entity_poly.entity_id
_entity_poly.type
_entity_poly.pdbx_seq_one_letter_code
_entity_poly.pdbx_strand_id
1 'polypeptide(L)'
;TCGCEVFQEVKAKQFLPLDSCVSPQCKTSRTRGKLHKQTRGSRFLKFQEVKLQELSDQVPMGDIPRSLSVHCYDDMTRIAKPGDVVNVTGIFLPSPFTGYRAYRAGLLADTLLEAQSIQLFKKHYSDLASSLSSETENQINDVKQGSDILGRLASSIAPEIYGHEDVKRALVLQLVSAPPNRTPDGMSIRGDIHICLMGDPGVAKSQLLRFVSKIAPRGVYTTGRGSSGVGLTASVVRDPLTSELTLEGGALVLADNGICCIDEFDKMDEGDRTAI
;
A
#
# COMPACT_ATOMS: atom_id res chain seq x y z
N THR A 1 -7.62 26.18 45.20
CA THR A 1 -7.45 25.63 43.84
C THR A 1 -8.04 26.63 42.87
N CYS A 2 -7.36 26.97 41.76
CA CYS A 2 -7.78 28.05 40.86
C CYS A 2 -8.81 27.63 39.80
N GLY A 3 -9.01 26.33 39.54
CA GLY A 3 -9.97 25.83 38.56
C GLY A 3 -9.69 26.22 37.10
N CYS A 4 -8.61 26.96 36.83
CA CYS A 4 -8.24 27.38 35.49
C CYS A 4 -7.62 26.23 34.69
N GLU A 5 -8.07 26.08 33.45
CA GLU A 5 -7.46 25.19 32.46
C GLU A 5 -6.28 25.91 31.80
N VAL A 6 -5.15 25.21 31.65
CA VAL A 6 -3.94 25.73 31.00
C VAL A 6 -3.64 24.83 29.82
N PHE A 7 -3.52 25.43 28.63
CA PHE A 7 -3.20 24.73 27.40
C PHE A 7 -1.74 24.95 27.02
N GLN A 8 -1.04 23.86 26.68
CA GLN A 8 0.33 23.89 26.18
C GLN A 8 0.34 23.28 24.78
N GLU A 9 0.83 24.03 23.81
CA GLU A 9 1.03 23.53 22.45
C GLU A 9 2.27 22.62 22.41
N VAL A 10 2.11 21.41 21.84
CA VAL A 10 3.19 20.44 21.69
C VAL A 10 3.75 20.54 20.27
N LYS A 11 4.94 21.13 20.14
CA LYS A 11 5.60 21.34 18.83
C LYS A 11 6.60 20.26 18.44
N ALA A 12 7.03 19.42 19.38
CA ALA A 12 8.05 18.42 19.16
C ALA A 12 7.69 17.08 19.82
N LYS A 13 8.30 15.99 19.35
CA LYS A 13 8.13 14.63 19.91
C LYS A 13 8.47 14.59 21.41
N GLN A 14 9.40 15.43 21.87
CA GLN A 14 9.73 15.62 23.28
C GLN A 14 9.26 17.00 23.74
N PHE A 15 8.48 17.02 24.83
CA PHE A 15 8.02 18.25 25.46
C PHE A 15 8.10 18.14 26.98
N LEU A 16 8.38 19.27 27.63
CA LEU A 16 8.36 19.38 29.08
C LEU A 16 6.95 19.83 29.52
N PRO A 17 6.24 19.04 30.33
CA PRO A 17 4.92 19.42 30.80
C PRO A 17 4.99 20.62 31.73
N LEU A 18 3.98 21.47 31.69
CA LEU A 18 3.81 22.53 32.68
C LEU A 18 3.36 21.91 34.02
N ASP A 19 4.23 21.97 35.03
CA ASP A 19 3.94 21.44 36.38
C ASP A 19 3.26 22.47 37.30
N SER A 20 3.45 23.77 37.01
CA SER A 20 2.95 24.87 37.84
C SER A 20 1.94 25.73 37.10
N CYS A 21 0.86 26.11 37.79
CA CYS A 21 -0.21 26.91 37.21
C CYS A 21 0.26 28.35 36.92
N VAL A 22 0.09 28.79 35.67
CA VAL A 22 0.51 30.12 35.18
C VAL A 22 -0.64 31.14 35.23
N SER A 23 -1.79 30.77 35.80
CA SER A 23 -2.99 31.61 35.82
C SER A 23 -2.79 32.89 36.62
N PRO A 24 -3.44 34.01 36.23
CA PRO A 24 -3.32 35.28 36.93
C PRO A 24 -3.78 35.18 38.39
N GLN A 25 -4.78 34.35 38.68
CA GLN A 25 -5.27 34.12 40.05
C GLN A 25 -4.19 33.53 40.96
N CYS A 26 -3.48 32.49 40.52
CA CYS A 26 -2.40 31.87 41.29
C CYS A 26 -1.15 32.77 41.39
N LYS A 27 -0.89 33.60 40.37
CA LYS A 27 0.20 34.59 40.41
C LYS A 27 -0.05 35.68 41.45
N THR A 28 -1.26 36.24 41.49
CA THR A 28 -1.63 37.30 42.44
C THR A 28 -1.67 36.79 43.88
N SER A 29 -2.16 35.56 44.10
CA SER A 29 -2.22 34.96 45.44
C SER A 29 -0.90 34.41 45.95
N ARG A 30 0.20 34.47 45.16
CA ARG A 30 1.51 33.85 45.43
C ARG A 30 1.44 32.35 45.79
N THR A 31 0.34 31.67 45.46
CA THR A 31 0.15 30.23 45.71
C THR A 31 0.39 29.45 44.44
N ARG A 32 1.35 28.51 44.48
CA ARG A 32 1.67 27.65 43.34
C ARG A 32 0.71 26.46 43.28
N GLY A 33 -0.32 26.55 42.44
CA GLY A 33 -1.16 25.40 42.13
C GLY A 33 -0.41 24.35 41.31
N LYS A 34 -0.53 23.08 41.69
CA LYS A 34 -0.02 21.95 40.89
C LYS A 34 -0.97 21.67 39.74
N LEU A 35 -0.44 21.54 38.53
CA LEU A 35 -1.23 21.16 37.36
C LEU A 35 -1.37 19.64 37.28
N HIS A 36 -2.55 19.19 36.83
CA HIS A 36 -2.84 17.79 36.56
C HIS A 36 -3.22 17.65 35.10
N LYS A 37 -2.61 16.67 34.40
CA LYS A 37 -2.91 16.41 33.00
C LYS A 37 -4.30 15.81 32.87
N GLN A 38 -5.14 16.40 32.04
CA GLN A 38 -6.47 15.87 31.72
C GLN A 38 -6.53 15.50 30.24
N THR A 39 -6.75 14.21 29.96
CA THR A 39 -6.85 13.70 28.59
C THR A 39 -8.11 14.20 27.89
N ARG A 40 -9.26 14.23 28.58
CA ARG A 40 -10.54 14.68 27.99
C ARG A 40 -10.57 16.17 27.60
N GLY A 41 -9.79 17.01 28.29
CA GLY A 41 -9.63 18.44 27.95
C GLY A 41 -8.53 18.70 26.92
N SER A 42 -7.82 17.65 26.47
CA SER A 42 -6.75 17.75 25.49
C SER A 42 -7.25 17.38 24.09
N ARG A 43 -6.76 18.08 23.06
CA ARG A 43 -7.00 17.71 21.66
C ARG A 43 -5.86 16.80 21.18
N PHE A 44 -6.22 15.60 20.73
CA PHE A 44 -5.28 14.66 20.10
C PHE A 44 -5.50 14.64 18.59
N LEU A 45 -4.41 14.46 17.84
CA LEU A 45 -4.43 14.27 16.40
C LEU A 45 -4.08 12.82 16.08
N LYS A 46 -4.68 12.28 15.01
CA LYS A 46 -4.26 10.99 14.49
C LYS A 46 -2.86 11.15 13.89
N PHE A 47 -1.99 10.20 14.22
CA PHE A 47 -0.63 10.14 13.73
C PHE A 47 -0.35 8.73 13.21
N GLN A 48 0.29 8.63 12.06
CA GLN A 48 0.76 7.37 11.50
C GLN A 48 2.13 7.60 10.87
N GLU A 49 3.06 6.70 11.17
CA GLU A 49 4.36 6.62 10.50
C GLU A 49 4.30 5.54 9.42
N VAL A 50 4.68 5.89 8.19
CA VAL A 50 4.72 4.99 7.03
C VAL A 50 6.14 4.97 6.50
N LYS A 51 6.71 3.78 6.29
CA LYS A 51 8.00 3.62 5.62
C LYS A 51 7.73 3.41 4.12
N LEU A 52 8.15 4.36 3.29
CA LEU A 52 8.11 4.23 1.84
C LEU A 52 9.42 3.66 1.32
N GLN A 53 9.33 2.81 0.31
CA GLN A 53 10.48 2.24 -0.40
C GLN A 53 10.40 2.64 -1.88
N GLU A 54 11.55 2.93 -2.48
CA GLU A 54 11.65 3.22 -3.91
C GLU A 54 11.20 2.01 -4.76
N LEU A 55 10.61 2.28 -5.91
CA LEU A 55 10.26 1.26 -6.89
C LEU A 55 11.54 0.66 -7.47
N SER A 56 11.62 -0.67 -7.54
CA SER A 56 12.80 -1.37 -8.06
C SER A 56 13.19 -0.94 -9.48
N ASP A 57 12.22 -0.55 -10.29
CA ASP A 57 12.44 -0.08 -11.67
C ASP A 57 13.18 1.27 -11.74
N GLN A 58 13.17 2.05 -10.67
CA GLN A 58 13.81 3.36 -10.59
C GLN A 58 15.22 3.29 -9.98
N VAL A 59 15.61 2.14 -9.42
CA VAL A 59 16.89 1.95 -8.75
C VAL A 59 17.96 1.56 -9.78
N PRO A 60 19.12 2.24 -9.82
CA PRO A 60 20.18 1.89 -10.74
C PRO A 60 20.76 0.51 -10.43
N MET A 61 21.27 -0.16 -11.47
CA MET A 61 21.86 -1.49 -11.33
C MET A 61 23.03 -1.48 -10.32
N GLY A 62 22.89 -2.26 -9.25
CA GLY A 62 23.91 -2.43 -8.21
C GLY A 62 23.58 -1.78 -6.87
N ASP A 63 22.61 -0.86 -6.82
CA ASP A 63 22.16 -0.22 -5.58
C ASP A 63 20.99 -0.96 -4.95
N ILE A 64 20.90 -0.88 -3.62
CA ILE A 64 19.77 -1.41 -2.84
C ILE A 64 18.72 -0.28 -2.72
N PRO A 65 17.42 -0.56 -2.97
CA PRO A 65 16.37 0.45 -2.84
C PRO A 65 16.38 1.08 -1.44
N ARG A 66 16.35 2.40 -1.38
CA ARG A 66 16.36 3.11 -0.10
C ARG A 66 14.94 3.26 0.43
N SER A 67 14.83 3.41 1.75
CA SER A 67 13.58 3.70 2.43
C SER A 67 13.58 5.09 3.04
N LEU A 68 12.40 5.70 3.08
CA LEU A 68 12.15 7.03 3.62
C LEU A 68 10.97 6.96 4.60
N SER A 69 11.09 7.59 5.77
CA SER A 69 10.00 7.68 6.74
C SER A 69 9.09 8.85 6.41
N VAL A 70 7.79 8.57 6.41
CA VAL A 70 6.73 9.54 6.11
C VAL A 70 5.81 9.65 7.31
N HIS A 71 5.63 10.87 7.79
CA HIS A 71 4.65 11.19 8.83
C HIS A 71 3.33 11.63 8.19
N CYS A 72 2.25 10.94 8.55
CA CYS A 72 0.90 11.26 8.12
C CYS A 72 0.09 11.76 9.32
N TYR A 73 -0.60 12.89 9.16
CA TYR A 73 -1.43 13.50 10.19
C TYR A 73 -2.90 13.56 9.78
N ASP A 74 -3.78 13.43 10.78
CA ASP A 74 -5.23 13.60 10.69
C ASP A 74 -5.87 12.81 9.52
N ASP A 75 -6.33 13.49 8.47
CA ASP A 75 -7.01 12.90 7.32
C ASP A 75 -6.07 12.07 6.43
N MET A 76 -4.76 12.32 6.48
CA MET A 76 -3.77 11.55 5.72
C MET A 76 -3.49 10.17 6.34
N THR A 77 -4.07 9.88 7.51
CA THR A 77 -3.91 8.58 8.17
C THR A 77 -4.84 7.52 7.56
N ARG A 78 -4.35 6.27 7.48
CA ARG A 78 -5.06 5.09 6.98
C ARG A 78 -5.50 5.15 5.51
N ILE A 79 -4.93 6.04 4.71
CA ILE A 79 -5.17 6.10 3.25
C ILE A 79 -4.42 4.96 2.54
N ALA A 80 -3.13 4.78 2.85
CA ALA A 80 -2.29 3.76 2.23
C ALA A 80 -2.23 2.49 3.08
N LYS A 81 -2.26 1.33 2.42
CA LYS A 81 -1.99 0.02 3.04
C LYS A 81 -0.58 -0.46 2.67
N PRO A 82 0.03 -1.35 3.48
CA PRO A 82 1.29 -1.97 3.12
C PRO A 82 1.17 -2.62 1.74
N GLY A 83 2.06 -2.23 0.83
CA GLY A 83 2.10 -2.78 -0.53
C GLY A 83 1.40 -1.98 -1.62
N ASP A 84 0.67 -0.92 -1.26
CA ASP A 84 0.12 -0.03 -2.27
C ASP A 84 1.23 0.83 -2.91
N VAL A 85 1.13 1.02 -4.22
CA VAL A 85 2.00 1.98 -4.94
C VAL A 85 1.38 3.36 -4.80
N VAL A 86 2.10 4.26 -4.13
CA VAL A 86 1.59 5.57 -3.74
C VAL A 86 2.53 6.69 -4.18
N ASN A 87 1.95 7.79 -4.65
CA ASN A 87 2.64 9.05 -4.84
C ASN A 87 2.34 9.93 -3.63
N VAL A 88 3.37 10.18 -2.81
CA VAL A 88 3.26 11.06 -1.65
C VAL A 88 3.90 12.40 -1.98
N THR A 89 3.13 13.46 -1.77
CA THR A 89 3.59 14.84 -1.87
C THR A 89 3.60 15.46 -0.47
N GLY A 90 4.65 16.22 -0.17
CA GLY A 90 4.90 16.64 1.18
C GLY A 90 6.11 17.54 1.34
N ILE A 91 6.36 17.94 2.58
CA ILE A 91 7.51 18.76 2.95
C ILE A 91 8.63 17.84 3.43
N PHE A 92 9.82 17.98 2.86
CA PHE A 92 11.00 17.25 3.30
C PHE A 92 11.66 17.99 4.46
N LEU A 93 11.72 17.34 5.63
CA LEU A 93 12.19 17.94 6.87
C LEU A 93 13.35 17.11 7.47
N PRO A 94 14.37 17.75 8.04
CA PRO A 94 15.34 17.05 8.86
C PRO A 94 14.77 16.79 10.26
N SER A 95 14.85 15.54 10.73
CA SER A 95 14.61 15.18 12.13
C SER A 95 15.94 15.22 12.89
N PRO A 96 16.16 16.18 13.82
CA PRO A 96 17.34 16.16 14.65
C PRO A 96 17.28 14.96 15.61
N PHE A 97 18.43 14.31 15.82
CA PHE A 97 18.55 13.33 16.90
C PHE A 97 18.43 14.03 18.25
N THR A 98 17.83 13.35 19.22
CA THR A 98 17.72 13.84 20.60
C THR A 98 18.50 12.93 21.57
N GLY A 99 18.86 13.46 22.73
CA GLY A 99 19.57 12.72 23.77
C GLY A 99 21.00 12.33 23.41
N TYR A 100 21.45 11.16 23.87
CA TYR A 100 22.84 10.69 23.70
C TYR A 100 23.24 10.47 22.23
N ARG A 101 22.26 10.18 21.35
CA ARG A 101 22.49 10.08 19.90
C ARG A 101 22.85 11.43 19.27
N ALA A 102 22.26 12.54 19.75
CA ALA A 102 22.58 13.88 19.27
C ALA A 102 24.06 14.23 19.52
N TYR A 103 24.59 13.82 20.67
CA TYR A 103 25.97 14.08 21.07
C TYR A 103 27.00 13.37 20.18
N ARG A 104 26.62 12.23 19.57
CA ARG A 104 27.47 11.47 18.61
C ARG A 104 27.22 11.86 17.16
N ALA A 105 25.98 12.21 16.81
CA ALA A 105 25.59 12.44 15.42
C ALA A 105 26.12 13.77 14.85
N GLY A 106 26.51 14.73 15.69
CA GLY A 106 27.05 16.01 15.24
C GLY A 106 26.01 16.79 14.43
N LEU A 107 26.26 16.96 13.12
CA LEU A 107 25.36 17.64 12.18
C LEU A 107 24.50 16.68 11.33
N LEU A 108 24.66 15.36 11.50
CA LEU A 108 23.83 14.39 10.81
C LEU A 108 22.40 14.44 11.36
N ALA A 109 21.43 14.58 10.46
CA ALA A 109 20.01 14.52 10.76
C ALA A 109 19.38 13.40 9.93
N ASP A 110 18.45 12.67 10.54
CA ASP A 110 17.59 11.79 9.76
C ASP A 110 16.64 12.64 8.92
N THR A 111 16.20 12.08 7.80
CA THR A 111 15.28 12.77 6.91
C THR A 111 13.89 12.19 7.08
N LEU A 112 12.89 13.06 7.12
CA LEU A 112 11.49 12.69 7.23
C LEU A 112 10.70 13.47 6.17
N LEU A 113 9.67 12.84 5.63
CA LEU A 113 8.71 13.51 4.77
C LEU A 113 7.41 13.72 5.53
N GLU A 114 6.93 14.95 5.62
CA GLU A 114 5.60 15.24 6.15
C GLU A 114 4.59 15.21 5.00
N ALA A 115 3.69 14.24 5.01
CA ALA A 115 2.72 14.04 3.94
C ALA A 115 1.63 15.13 3.95
N GLN A 116 1.49 15.84 2.83
CA GLN A 116 0.40 16.77 2.57
C GLN A 116 -0.70 16.16 1.71
N SER A 117 -0.34 15.29 0.77
CA SER A 117 -1.30 14.59 -0.08
C SER A 117 -0.73 13.24 -0.51
N ILE A 118 -1.57 12.21 -0.40
CA ILE A 118 -1.26 10.82 -0.76
C ILE A 118 -2.19 10.42 -1.89
N GLN A 119 -1.62 10.11 -3.06
CA GLN A 119 -2.35 9.63 -4.21
C GLN A 119 -2.01 8.16 -4.49
N LEU A 120 -3.01 7.29 -4.50
CA LEU A 120 -2.84 5.88 -4.85
C LEU A 120 -2.70 5.76 -6.37
N PHE A 121 -1.62 5.14 -6.84
CA PHE A 121 -1.42 4.91 -8.28
C PHE A 121 -2.32 3.78 -8.77
N LYS A 122 -2.35 2.67 -8.02
CA LYS A 122 -3.24 1.53 -8.26
C LYS A 122 -4.57 1.75 -7.53
N LYS A 123 -5.46 2.53 -8.13
CA LYS A 123 -6.82 2.76 -7.63
C LYS A 123 -7.61 1.45 -7.54
N HIS A 124 -8.52 1.35 -6.57
CA HIS A 124 -9.50 0.27 -6.58
C HIS A 124 -10.37 0.36 -7.83
N TYR A 125 -10.84 -0.79 -8.33
CA TYR A 125 -11.72 -0.85 -9.51
C TYR A 125 -12.97 0.05 -9.36
N SER A 126 -13.48 0.21 -8.13
CA SER A 126 -14.58 1.13 -7.80
C SER A 126 -14.23 2.59 -8.12
N ASP A 127 -13.03 3.02 -7.79
CA ASP A 127 -12.61 4.40 -7.91
C ASP A 127 -12.28 4.71 -9.37
N LEU A 128 -11.71 3.75 -10.10
CA LEU A 128 -11.54 3.81 -11.55
C LEU A 128 -12.89 4.02 -12.24
N ALA A 129 -13.90 3.22 -11.90
CA ALA A 129 -15.24 3.33 -12.45
C ALA A 129 -15.87 4.72 -12.13
N SER A 130 -15.65 5.26 -10.94
CA SER A 130 -16.18 6.59 -10.58
C SER A 130 -15.50 7.75 -11.31
N SER A 131 -14.28 7.53 -11.83
CA SER A 131 -13.48 8.55 -12.53
C SER A 131 -13.51 8.43 -14.06
N LEU A 132 -14.41 7.63 -14.61
CA LEU A 132 -14.57 7.47 -16.07
C LEU A 132 -14.95 8.81 -16.71
N SER A 133 -14.21 9.19 -17.76
CA SER A 133 -14.58 10.34 -18.57
C SER A 133 -15.68 9.96 -19.57
N SER A 134 -16.47 10.95 -19.97
CA SER A 134 -17.51 10.78 -20.99
C SER A 134 -16.94 10.30 -22.34
N GLU A 135 -15.69 10.63 -22.64
CA GLU A 135 -14.97 10.11 -23.81
C GLU A 135 -14.73 8.61 -23.72
N THR A 136 -14.30 8.10 -22.55
CA THR A 136 -14.08 6.66 -22.34
C THR A 136 -15.40 5.90 -22.42
N GLU A 137 -16.49 6.46 -21.91
CA GLU A 137 -17.82 5.85 -22.02
C GLU A 137 -18.27 5.71 -23.48
N ASN A 138 -18.03 6.71 -24.31
CA ASN A 138 -18.33 6.64 -25.74
C ASN A 138 -17.53 5.52 -26.43
N GLN A 139 -16.23 5.41 -26.15
CA GLN A 139 -15.40 4.34 -26.69
C GLN A 139 -15.87 2.95 -26.24
N ILE A 140 -16.30 2.81 -24.98
CA ILE A 140 -16.88 1.55 -24.47
C ILE A 140 -18.17 1.21 -25.23
N ASN A 141 -19.03 2.20 -25.48
CA ASN A 141 -20.26 2.01 -26.24
C ASN A 141 -19.98 1.59 -27.69
N ASP A 142 -18.95 2.14 -28.33
CA ASP A 142 -18.54 1.74 -29.68
C ASP A 142 -18.04 0.28 -29.72
N VAL A 143 -17.29 -0.15 -28.71
CA VAL A 143 -16.83 -1.55 -28.59
C VAL A 143 -18.02 -2.49 -28.35
N LYS A 144 -19.01 -2.06 -27.56
CA LYS A 144 -20.22 -2.83 -27.25
C LYS A 144 -21.09 -3.10 -28.48
N GLN A 145 -21.05 -2.25 -29.50
CA GLN A 145 -21.81 -2.43 -30.73
C GLN A 145 -21.23 -3.53 -31.65
N GLY A 146 -20.00 -3.99 -31.40
CA GLY A 146 -19.38 -5.07 -32.17
C GLY A 146 -20.04 -6.43 -31.93
N SER A 147 -20.13 -7.25 -32.98
CA SER A 147 -20.73 -8.60 -32.91
C SER A 147 -19.88 -9.63 -32.16
N ASP A 148 -18.56 -9.47 -32.13
CA ASP A 148 -17.62 -10.35 -31.42
C ASP A 148 -16.69 -9.56 -30.49
N ILE A 149 -17.21 -9.20 -29.31
CA ILE A 149 -16.47 -8.44 -28.29
C ILE A 149 -15.34 -9.28 -27.72
N LEU A 150 -15.60 -10.55 -27.41
CA LEU A 150 -14.62 -11.42 -26.76
C LEU A 150 -13.45 -11.75 -27.70
N GLY A 151 -13.72 -12.05 -28.97
CA GLY A 151 -12.67 -12.27 -29.96
C GLY A 151 -11.86 -11.01 -30.22
N ARG A 152 -12.50 -9.84 -30.31
CA ARG A 152 -11.80 -8.55 -30.45
C ARG A 152 -10.88 -8.27 -29.26
N LEU A 153 -11.37 -8.44 -28.03
CA LEU A 153 -10.56 -8.29 -26.82
C LEU A 153 -9.43 -9.31 -26.75
N ALA A 154 -9.70 -10.58 -27.07
CA ALA A 154 -8.69 -11.64 -27.08
C ALA A 154 -7.59 -11.35 -28.10
N SER A 155 -7.93 -10.88 -29.31
CA SER A 155 -6.94 -10.51 -30.32
C SER A 155 -6.11 -9.28 -29.91
N SER A 156 -6.69 -8.37 -29.11
CA SER A 156 -5.98 -7.22 -28.54
C SER A 156 -5.06 -7.57 -27.37
N ILE A 157 -5.30 -8.70 -26.69
CA ILE A 157 -4.39 -9.20 -25.66
C ILE A 157 -3.17 -9.85 -26.32
N ALA A 158 -1.99 -9.32 -26.00
CA ALA A 158 -0.69 -9.76 -26.47
C ALA A 158 -0.66 -9.93 -28.00
N PRO A 159 -0.79 -8.83 -28.78
CA PRO A 159 -0.80 -8.90 -30.25
C PRO A 159 0.51 -9.43 -30.83
N GLU A 160 1.61 -9.33 -30.06
CA GLU A 160 2.93 -9.87 -30.40
C GLU A 160 2.96 -11.41 -30.49
N ILE A 161 2.02 -12.09 -29.83
CA ILE A 161 1.98 -13.55 -29.77
C ILE A 161 0.94 -14.04 -30.78
N TYR A 162 1.40 -14.80 -31.76
CA TYR A 162 0.55 -15.38 -32.79
C TYR A 162 -0.25 -16.59 -32.26
N GLY A 163 -1.51 -16.70 -32.66
CA GLY A 163 -2.38 -17.83 -32.32
C GLY A 163 -2.86 -17.85 -30.86
N HIS A 164 -3.13 -19.06 -30.36
CA HIS A 164 -3.65 -19.33 -29.00
C HIS A 164 -4.88 -18.49 -28.63
N GLU A 165 -5.82 -18.32 -29.56
CA GLU A 165 -7.01 -17.49 -29.34
C GLU A 165 -7.81 -17.93 -28.11
N ASP A 166 -7.93 -19.24 -27.88
CA ASP A 166 -8.70 -19.78 -26.75
C ASP A 166 -8.03 -19.47 -25.41
N VAL A 167 -6.70 -19.51 -25.35
CA VAL A 167 -5.94 -19.12 -24.15
C VAL A 167 -6.11 -17.62 -23.91
N LYS A 168 -6.03 -16.80 -24.95
CA LYS A 168 -6.24 -15.36 -24.84
C LYS A 168 -7.66 -15.03 -24.39
N ARG A 169 -8.68 -15.71 -24.93
CA ARG A 169 -10.09 -15.58 -24.49
C ARG A 169 -10.22 -15.94 -23.00
N ALA A 170 -9.58 -17.02 -22.55
CA ALA A 170 -9.59 -17.40 -21.14
C ALA A 170 -8.95 -16.33 -20.23
N LEU A 171 -7.83 -15.73 -20.66
CA LEU A 171 -7.18 -14.63 -19.93
C LEU A 171 -8.04 -13.36 -19.89
N VAL A 172 -8.76 -13.02 -20.97
CA VAL A 172 -9.75 -11.93 -20.95
C VAL A 172 -10.82 -12.20 -19.89
N LEU A 173 -11.37 -13.42 -19.85
CA LEU A 173 -12.38 -13.79 -18.87
C LEU A 173 -11.84 -13.74 -17.43
N GLN A 174 -10.57 -14.09 -17.22
CA GLN A 174 -9.92 -13.96 -15.91
C GLN A 174 -9.79 -12.51 -15.47
N LEU A 175 -9.43 -11.60 -16.39
CA LEU A 175 -9.31 -10.15 -16.12
C LEU A 175 -10.64 -9.50 -15.71
N VAL A 176 -11.76 -9.99 -16.24
CA VAL A 176 -13.09 -9.49 -15.87
C VAL A 176 -13.60 -10.15 -14.60
N SER A 177 -13.39 -11.47 -14.45
CA SER A 177 -13.91 -12.30 -13.35
C SER A 177 -15.42 -12.18 -13.10
N ALA A 178 -15.93 -12.92 -12.12
CA ALA A 178 -17.29 -12.76 -11.63
C ALA A 178 -17.30 -12.11 -10.24
N PRO A 179 -18.34 -11.33 -9.89
CA PRO A 179 -18.48 -10.82 -8.54
C PRO A 179 -18.70 -11.95 -7.53
N PRO A 180 -18.25 -11.81 -6.27
CA PRO A 180 -18.49 -12.81 -5.24
C PRO A 180 -19.98 -12.91 -4.93
N ASN A 181 -20.51 -14.13 -4.95
CA ASN A 181 -21.92 -14.39 -4.64
C ASN A 181 -22.06 -14.77 -3.17
N ARG A 182 -23.00 -14.11 -2.48
CA ARG A 182 -23.38 -14.48 -1.11
C ARG A 182 -24.65 -15.32 -1.16
N THR A 183 -24.59 -16.52 -0.60
CA THR A 183 -25.79 -17.33 -0.41
C THR A 183 -26.65 -16.73 0.71
N PRO A 184 -27.97 -16.99 0.72
CA PRO A 184 -28.85 -16.56 1.81
C PRO A 184 -28.40 -17.08 3.19
N ASP A 185 -27.65 -18.19 3.21
CA ASP A 185 -27.08 -18.80 4.44
C ASP A 185 -25.83 -18.07 4.97
N GLY A 186 -25.38 -16.99 4.32
CA GLY A 186 -24.25 -16.17 4.75
C GLY A 186 -22.87 -16.67 4.31
N MET A 187 -22.81 -17.75 3.52
CA MET A 187 -21.55 -18.21 2.91
C MET A 187 -21.21 -17.33 1.70
N SER A 188 -19.95 -16.88 1.60
CA SER A 188 -19.43 -16.18 0.42
C SER A 188 -18.75 -17.15 -0.53
N ILE A 189 -19.25 -17.24 -1.76
CA ILE A 189 -18.64 -18.00 -2.85
C ILE A 189 -17.76 -17.06 -3.66
N ARG A 190 -16.50 -17.45 -3.85
CA ARG A 190 -15.53 -16.71 -4.65
C ARG A 190 -15.94 -16.70 -6.12
N GLY A 191 -15.92 -15.52 -6.74
CA GLY A 191 -16.20 -15.35 -8.17
C GLY A 191 -14.94 -15.24 -9.04
N ASP A 192 -13.76 -15.10 -8.44
CA ASP A 192 -12.50 -14.99 -9.19
C ASP A 192 -12.09 -16.30 -9.83
N ILE A 193 -11.50 -16.20 -11.03
CA ILE A 193 -11.07 -17.34 -11.83
C ILE A 193 -9.56 -17.54 -11.68
N HIS A 194 -9.17 -18.78 -11.39
CA HIS A 194 -7.77 -19.22 -11.43
C HIS A 194 -7.50 -20.02 -12.68
N ILE A 195 -6.47 -19.64 -13.42
CA ILE A 195 -6.05 -20.32 -14.65
C ILE A 195 -4.62 -20.82 -14.48
N CYS A 196 -4.40 -22.10 -14.79
CA CYS A 196 -3.07 -22.69 -14.89
C CYS A 196 -2.73 -22.96 -16.35
N LEU A 197 -1.59 -22.47 -16.82
CA LEU A 197 -1.13 -22.65 -18.20
C LEU A 197 -0.04 -23.74 -18.28
N MET A 198 -0.39 -24.88 -18.89
CA MET A 198 0.53 -26.02 -19.10
C MET A 198 0.87 -26.19 -20.59
N GLY A 199 1.99 -26.84 -20.90
CA GLY A 199 2.52 -26.95 -22.28
C GLY A 199 4.05 -26.84 -22.39
N ASP A 200 4.56 -26.94 -23.60
CA ASP A 200 6.00 -27.04 -23.87
C ASP A 200 6.75 -25.72 -23.69
N PRO A 201 8.09 -25.76 -23.47
CA PRO A 201 8.91 -24.57 -23.53
C PRO A 201 8.82 -23.93 -24.94
N GLY A 202 8.82 -22.59 -24.99
CA GLY A 202 8.78 -21.84 -26.25
C GLY A 202 7.39 -21.42 -26.72
N VAL A 203 6.30 -21.83 -26.05
CA VAL A 203 4.92 -21.39 -26.37
C VAL A 203 4.54 -20.02 -25.78
N ALA A 204 5.53 -19.17 -25.50
CA ALA A 204 5.39 -17.79 -25.02
C ALA A 204 4.53 -17.57 -23.74
N LYS A 205 4.32 -18.59 -22.89
CA LYS A 205 3.52 -18.49 -21.65
C LYS A 205 3.99 -17.39 -20.72
N SER A 206 5.29 -17.32 -20.45
CA SER A 206 5.88 -16.28 -19.58
C SER A 206 5.64 -14.87 -20.14
N GLN A 207 5.63 -14.72 -21.47
CA GLN A 207 5.32 -13.45 -22.12
C GLN A 207 3.84 -13.10 -21.99
N LEU A 208 2.93 -14.06 -22.13
CA LEU A 208 1.50 -13.87 -21.83
C LEU A 208 1.29 -13.43 -20.38
N LEU A 209 1.90 -14.11 -19.41
CA LEU A 209 1.80 -13.78 -17.98
C LEU A 209 2.31 -12.36 -17.66
N ARG A 210 3.46 -11.96 -18.23
CA ARG A 210 3.98 -10.59 -18.10
C ARG A 210 3.09 -9.55 -18.75
N PHE A 211 2.42 -9.91 -19.84
CA PHE A 211 1.50 -8.99 -20.51
C PHE A 211 0.23 -8.78 -19.66
N VAL A 212 -0.34 -9.85 -19.12
CA VAL A 212 -1.50 -9.79 -18.21
C VAL A 212 -1.18 -8.99 -16.95
N SER A 213 0.00 -9.20 -16.34
CA SER A 213 0.39 -8.44 -15.14
C SER A 213 0.59 -6.94 -15.41
N LYS A 214 0.94 -6.55 -16.64
CA LYS A 214 1.04 -5.14 -17.04
C LYS A 214 -0.33 -4.50 -17.33
N ILE A 215 -1.26 -5.27 -17.91
CA ILE A 215 -2.62 -4.78 -18.18
C ILE A 215 -3.43 -4.64 -16.89
N ALA A 216 -3.30 -5.61 -15.97
CA ALA A 216 -4.06 -5.59 -14.74
C ALA A 216 -3.60 -4.40 -13.87
N PRO A 217 -4.53 -3.52 -13.41
CA PRO A 217 -4.18 -2.36 -12.58
C PRO A 217 -3.48 -2.79 -11.27
N ARG A 218 -3.87 -3.93 -10.71
CA ARG A 218 -3.20 -4.59 -9.57
C ARG A 218 -2.53 -5.90 -9.97
N GLY A 219 -1.83 -5.89 -11.11
CA GLY A 219 -0.99 -7.00 -11.53
C GLY A 219 0.32 -7.08 -10.75
N VAL A 220 0.68 -8.29 -10.31
CA VAL A 220 1.97 -8.60 -9.69
C VAL A 220 2.55 -9.80 -10.42
N TYR A 221 3.84 -9.74 -10.78
CA TYR A 221 4.54 -10.83 -11.42
C TYR A 221 5.62 -11.37 -10.49
N THR A 222 5.64 -12.67 -10.27
CA THR A 222 6.66 -13.34 -9.48
C THR A 222 7.09 -14.67 -10.12
N THR A 223 8.24 -15.18 -9.70
CA THR A 223 8.76 -16.48 -10.12
C THR A 223 8.65 -17.48 -8.98
N GLY A 224 8.42 -18.76 -9.28
CA GLY A 224 8.28 -19.82 -8.30
C GLY A 224 9.52 -20.01 -7.43
N ARG A 225 10.73 -19.79 -7.98
CA ARG A 225 11.99 -19.81 -7.20
C ARG A 225 12.24 -18.55 -6.39
N GLY A 226 11.71 -17.41 -6.83
CA GLY A 226 11.90 -16.12 -6.15
C GLY A 226 10.88 -15.86 -5.04
N SER A 227 9.87 -16.71 -4.91
CA SER A 227 8.74 -16.51 -4.00
C SER A 227 8.68 -17.64 -2.98
N SER A 228 9.16 -17.36 -1.77
CA SER A 228 8.92 -18.26 -0.63
C SER A 228 7.50 -18.07 -0.09
N GLY A 229 7.00 -18.98 0.75
CA GLY A 229 5.66 -18.87 1.36
C GLY A 229 5.48 -17.55 2.14
N VAL A 230 6.57 -17.03 2.74
CA VAL A 230 6.60 -15.72 3.39
C VAL A 230 6.53 -14.59 2.36
N GLY A 231 7.26 -14.71 1.24
CA GLY A 231 7.25 -13.75 0.13
C GLY A 231 5.95 -13.73 -0.68
N LEU A 232 5.17 -14.82 -0.65
CA LEU A 232 3.83 -14.88 -1.26
C LEU A 232 2.77 -14.26 -0.36
N THR A 233 2.80 -14.54 0.94
CA THR A 233 1.74 -14.14 1.88
C THR A 233 2.02 -12.77 2.52
N ALA A 234 2.38 -12.73 3.79
CA ALA A 234 2.82 -11.54 4.49
C ALA A 234 3.78 -11.94 5.60
N SER A 235 4.75 -11.09 5.89
CA SER A 235 5.65 -11.24 7.01
C SER A 235 5.28 -10.23 8.10
N VAL A 236 5.31 -10.69 9.36
CA VAL A 236 5.21 -9.79 10.52
C VAL A 236 6.63 -9.62 11.05
N VAL A 237 7.20 -8.43 10.85
CA VAL A 237 8.51 -8.08 11.39
C VAL A 237 8.30 -7.26 12.65
N ARG A 238 9.04 -7.57 13.71
CA ARG A 238 9.04 -6.75 14.92
C ARG A 238 10.19 -5.76 14.83
N ASP A 239 9.90 -4.46 14.87
CA ASP A 239 10.93 -3.44 14.88
C ASP A 239 11.73 -3.56 16.20
N PRO A 240 13.05 -3.78 16.15
CA PRO A 240 13.86 -3.99 17.35
C PRO A 240 13.95 -2.75 18.24
N LEU A 241 13.68 -1.55 17.71
CA LEU A 241 13.79 -0.30 18.46
C LEU A 241 12.47 0.09 19.13
N THR A 242 11.36 0.03 18.40
CA THR A 242 10.04 0.42 18.93
C THR A 242 9.28 -0.75 19.54
N SER A 243 9.73 -1.99 19.33
CA SER A 243 8.99 -3.22 19.66
C SER A 243 7.62 -3.33 18.99
N GLU A 244 7.33 -2.48 18.01
CA GLU A 244 6.10 -2.47 17.25
C GLU A 244 6.13 -3.56 16.17
N LEU A 245 4.95 -4.04 15.79
CA LEU A 245 4.79 -5.02 14.72
C LEU A 245 4.57 -4.26 13.41
N THR A 246 5.50 -4.41 12.48
CA THR A 246 5.41 -3.92 11.11
C THR A 246 5.01 -5.07 10.19
N LEU A 247 4.06 -4.83 9.30
CA LEU A 247 3.62 -5.80 8.30
C LEU A 247 4.31 -5.51 6.97
N GLU A 248 4.95 -6.52 6.40
CA GLU A 248 5.46 -6.49 5.04
C GLU A 248 4.56 -7.39 4.18
N GLY A 249 3.94 -6.79 3.16
CA GLY A 249 3.06 -7.51 2.25
C GLY A 249 3.87 -8.33 1.24
N GLY A 250 3.57 -9.61 1.12
CA GLY A 250 4.05 -10.47 0.04
C GLY A 250 3.20 -10.34 -1.22
N ALA A 251 3.60 -11.03 -2.27
CA ALA A 251 3.05 -10.87 -3.63
C ALA A 251 1.52 -11.01 -3.73
N LEU A 252 0.90 -11.93 -2.96
CA LEU A 252 -0.55 -12.12 -2.95
C LEU A 252 -1.27 -10.96 -2.26
N VAL A 253 -0.68 -10.40 -1.21
CA VAL A 253 -1.23 -9.22 -0.52
C VAL A 253 -1.13 -7.97 -1.40
N LEU A 254 -0.03 -7.84 -2.15
CA LEU A 254 0.14 -6.79 -3.15
C LEU A 254 -0.92 -6.92 -4.27
N ALA A 255 -1.23 -8.16 -4.66
CA ALA A 255 -2.20 -8.50 -5.69
C ALA A 255 -3.66 -8.58 -5.21
N ASP A 256 -3.98 -8.08 -4.00
CA ASP A 256 -5.37 -8.09 -3.49
C ASP A 256 -6.34 -7.44 -4.48
N ASN A 257 -7.46 -8.13 -4.75
CA ASN A 257 -8.44 -7.80 -5.79
C ASN A 257 -7.83 -7.54 -7.18
N GLY A 258 -6.69 -8.14 -7.49
CA GLY A 258 -5.97 -8.02 -8.76
C GLY A 258 -5.60 -9.38 -9.35
N ILE A 259 -4.48 -9.44 -10.06
CA ILE A 259 -3.96 -10.69 -10.64
C ILE A 259 -2.54 -10.91 -10.17
N CYS A 260 -2.29 -12.07 -9.55
CA CYS A 260 -0.96 -12.56 -9.26
C CYS A 260 -0.54 -13.54 -10.36
N CYS A 261 0.49 -13.18 -11.11
CA CYS A 261 1.10 -14.02 -12.13
C CYS A 261 2.32 -14.73 -11.54
N ILE A 262 2.27 -16.06 -11.48
CA ILE A 262 3.38 -16.89 -10.99
C ILE A 262 3.96 -17.67 -12.18
N ASP A 263 5.22 -17.42 -12.51
CA ASP A 263 5.97 -18.19 -13.50
C ASP A 263 6.80 -19.31 -12.83
N GLU A 264 7.19 -20.34 -13.58
CA GLU A 264 7.98 -21.47 -13.06
C GLU A 264 7.35 -22.16 -11.83
N PHE A 265 6.03 -22.35 -11.86
CA PHE A 265 5.27 -22.98 -10.77
C PHE A 265 5.80 -24.38 -10.40
N ASP A 266 6.32 -25.13 -11.37
CA ASP A 266 6.92 -26.45 -11.16
C ASP A 266 8.20 -26.40 -10.31
N LYS A 267 8.89 -25.25 -10.28
CA LYS A 267 10.12 -25.01 -9.51
C LYS A 267 9.87 -24.50 -8.09
N MET A 268 8.62 -24.25 -7.74
CA MET A 268 8.25 -23.84 -6.38
C MET A 268 8.32 -25.04 -5.43
N ASP A 269 8.86 -24.84 -4.23
CA ASP A 269 8.94 -25.86 -3.20
C ASP A 269 7.55 -26.24 -2.68
N GLU A 270 7.36 -27.51 -2.30
CA GLU A 270 6.06 -28.01 -1.84
C GLU A 270 5.54 -27.27 -0.60
N GLY A 271 6.43 -26.84 0.29
CA GLY A 271 6.08 -26.02 1.45
C GLY A 271 5.48 -24.67 1.06
N ASP A 272 6.04 -24.04 0.03
CA ASP A 272 5.58 -22.73 -0.45
C ASP A 272 4.26 -22.85 -1.22
N ARG A 273 4.01 -23.98 -1.88
CA ARG A 273 2.72 -24.27 -2.54
C ARG A 273 1.55 -24.36 -1.56
N THR A 274 1.79 -24.70 -0.30
CA THR A 274 0.71 -24.74 0.72
C THR A 274 0.15 -23.35 1.05
N ALA A 275 0.88 -22.29 0.69
CA ALA A 275 0.48 -20.91 0.94
C ALA A 275 -0.48 -20.35 -0.13
N ILE A 276 -0.74 -21.10 -1.20
CA ILE A 276 -1.63 -20.76 -2.33
C ILE A 276 -2.96 -21.49 -2.18
#